data_AF-A0A416ZGG8-F1
#
_entry.id   AF-A0A416ZGG8-F1
#
_cell.length_a   1.000
_cell.length_b   1.000
_cell.length_c   1.000
_cell.angle_alpha   90.00
_cell.angle_beta   90.00
_cell.angle_gamma   90.00
#
_symmetry.space_group_name_H-M   'P 1'
#
loop_
_entity.id
_entity.type
_entity.pdbx_description
1 polymer ?
#
loop_
_entity_poly.entity_id
_entity_poly.type
_entity_poly.pdbx_seq_one_letter_code
_entity_poly.pdbx_strand_id
1 'polypeptide(L)'
;MSKYIEELISPQLMMVVYVFIAFVIALYLLSVAYVFIDAKRRGVQAFWAWGLLALIPFVGLIAYLVMRPGMYASDREEQELEMALRERQLAQYGNCPNCGTTIEKDFIVCPVCNTQVRNVCPTCKKPLEAHWKVCPYCRTHIQ
;
A
#
# COMPACT_ATOMS: atom_id res chain seq x y z
N MET A 1 -5.97 8.72 62.37
CA MET A 1 -5.46 8.94 61.00
C MET A 1 -3.96 8.72 60.88
N SER A 2 -3.13 9.14 61.84
CA SER A 2 -1.66 8.92 61.82
C SER A 2 -1.23 7.44 61.84
N LYS A 3 -1.86 6.58 62.67
CA LYS A 3 -1.54 5.14 62.73
C LYS A 3 -1.73 4.40 61.40
N TYR A 4 -2.80 4.74 60.66
CA TYR A 4 -3.04 4.15 59.33
C TYR A 4 -2.02 4.62 58.28
N ILE A 5 -1.47 5.83 58.44
CA ILE A 5 -0.42 6.36 57.55
C ILE A 5 0.92 5.67 57.86
N GLU A 6 1.24 5.41 59.13
CA GLU A 6 2.43 4.64 59.52
C GLU A 6 2.38 3.17 59.05
N GLU A 7 1.20 2.55 59.09
CA GLU A 7 1.00 1.18 58.60
C GLU A 7 1.06 1.09 57.06
N LEU A 8 0.64 2.16 56.36
CA LEU A 8 0.81 2.33 54.92
C LEU A 8 2.28 2.60 54.51
N ILE A 9 3.15 3.01 55.42
CA ILE A 9 4.58 3.25 55.17
C ILE A 9 5.43 2.03 55.58
N SER A 10 4.81 0.84 55.66
CA SER A 10 5.57 -0.39 55.82
C SER A 10 6.58 -0.55 54.67
N PRO A 11 7.84 -0.95 54.94
CA PRO A 11 8.89 -1.03 53.94
C PRO A 11 8.55 -2.02 52.81
N GLN A 12 7.73 -3.04 53.10
CA GLN A 12 7.21 -3.98 52.12
C GLN A 12 6.27 -3.30 51.13
N LEU A 13 5.34 -2.46 51.60
CA LEU A 13 4.40 -1.75 50.72
C LEU A 13 5.13 -0.74 49.83
N MET A 14 6.10 0.00 50.38
CA MET A 14 6.91 0.94 49.61
C MET A 14 7.69 0.25 48.48
N MET A 15 8.27 -0.92 48.74
CA MET A 15 8.95 -1.73 47.72
C MET A 15 7.99 -2.12 46.59
N VAL A 16 6.79 -2.60 46.92
CA VAL A 16 5.76 -2.94 45.92
C VAL A 16 5.36 -1.71 45.08
N VAL A 17 5.17 -0.55 45.72
CA VAL A 17 4.83 0.70 45.04
C VAL A 17 5.95 1.13 44.09
N TYR A 18 7.22 1.06 44.50
CA TYR A 18 8.35 1.40 43.61
C TYR A 18 8.46 0.47 42.41
N VAL A 19 8.29 -0.84 42.61
CA VAL A 19 8.28 -1.81 41.51
C VAL A 19 7.12 -1.53 40.55
N PHE A 20 5.94 -1.20 41.08
CA PHE A 20 4.78 -0.84 40.26
C PHE A 20 5.02 0.43 39.43
N ILE A 21 5.56 1.48 40.04
CA ILE A 21 5.90 2.73 39.34
C ILE A 21 6.96 2.46 38.26
N ALA A 22 8.02 1.71 38.59
CA ALA A 22 9.05 1.34 37.62
C ALA A 22 8.48 0.54 36.44
N PHE A 23 7.54 -0.38 36.70
CA PHE A 23 6.84 -1.13 35.68
C PHE A 23 5.99 -0.23 34.77
N VAL A 24 5.22 0.71 35.33
CA VAL A 24 4.44 1.68 34.56
C VAL A 24 5.34 2.57 33.70
N ILE A 25 6.47 3.03 34.23
CA ILE A 25 7.47 3.81 33.48
C ILE A 25 8.04 2.97 32.34
N ALA A 26 8.39 1.70 32.57
CA ALA A 26 8.91 0.82 31.53
C ALA A 26 7.89 0.60 30.40
N LEU A 27 6.62 0.35 30.74
CA LEU A 27 5.53 0.24 29.76
C LEU A 27 5.33 1.54 28.98
N TYR A 28 5.42 2.68 29.66
CA TYR A 28 5.30 3.99 29.02
C TYR A 28 6.44 4.23 28.01
N LEU A 29 7.68 3.98 28.38
CA LEU A 29 8.82 4.09 27.46
C LEU A 29 8.68 3.14 26.26
N LEU A 30 8.20 1.91 26.49
CA LEU A 30 7.88 0.96 25.41
C LEU A 30 6.80 1.50 24.47
N SER A 31 5.76 2.15 25.00
CA SER A 31 4.69 2.73 24.19
C SER A 31 5.20 3.88 23.30
N VAL A 32 6.08 4.74 23.80
CA VAL A 32 6.70 5.82 23.02
C VAL A 32 7.60 5.23 21.93
N ALA A 33 8.42 4.23 22.27
CA ALA A 33 9.26 3.53 21.31
C ALA A 33 8.43 2.84 20.21
N TYR A 34 7.30 2.23 20.59
CA TYR A 34 6.35 1.63 19.67
C TYR A 34 5.83 2.67 18.65
N VAL A 35 5.35 3.83 19.11
CA VAL A 35 4.85 4.90 18.23
C VAL A 35 5.90 5.33 17.22
N PHE A 36 7.15 5.49 17.65
CA PHE A 36 8.23 5.93 16.78
C PHE A 36 8.58 4.89 15.71
N ILE A 37 8.73 3.61 16.11
CA ILE A 37 9.02 2.51 15.19
C ILE A 37 7.87 2.33 14.20
N ASP A 38 6.63 2.38 14.69
CA ASP A 38 5.45 2.19 13.86
C ASP A 38 5.27 3.34 12.85
N ALA A 39 5.42 4.60 13.29
CA ALA A 39 5.32 5.75 12.40
C ALA A 39 6.37 5.71 11.29
N LYS A 40 7.60 5.24 11.61
CA LYS A 40 8.66 5.02 10.63
C LYS A 40 8.32 3.90 9.66
N ARG A 41 7.82 2.76 10.13
CA ARG A 41 7.39 1.62 9.28
C ARG A 41 6.24 2.00 8.36
N ARG A 42 5.38 2.93 8.78
CA ARG A 42 4.28 3.45 7.97
C ARG A 42 4.68 4.56 6.98
N GLY A 43 5.95 4.93 6.93
CA GLY A 43 6.47 5.91 5.97
C GLY A 43 5.98 7.34 6.19
N VAL A 44 5.55 7.68 7.41
CA VAL A 44 5.11 9.05 7.72
C VAL A 44 6.33 9.98 7.76
N GLN A 45 6.40 11.00 6.89
CA GLN A 45 7.55 11.91 6.83
C GLN A 45 7.83 12.61 8.18
N ALA A 46 6.77 12.95 8.92
CA ALA A 46 6.83 13.53 10.26
C ALA A 46 6.81 12.49 11.39
N PHE A 47 7.44 11.32 11.22
CA PHE A 47 7.47 10.27 12.26
C PHE A 47 8.04 10.75 13.60
N TRP A 48 9.03 11.65 13.55
CA TRP A 48 9.65 12.25 14.74
C TRP A 48 8.67 13.13 15.53
N ALA A 49 7.76 13.82 14.84
CA ALA A 49 6.75 14.67 15.47
C ALA A 49 5.73 13.83 16.26
N TRP A 50 5.34 12.67 15.71
CA TRP A 50 4.48 11.71 16.42
C TRP A 50 5.17 11.08 17.64
N GLY A 51 6.48 10.81 17.55
CA GLY A 51 7.27 10.37 18.69
C GLY A 51 7.34 11.42 19.80
N LEU A 52 7.55 12.70 19.45
CA LEU A 52 7.50 13.81 20.39
C LEU A 52 6.10 13.98 21.01
N LEU A 53 5.03 13.87 20.22
CA LEU A 53 3.67 13.95 20.73
C LEU A 53 3.35 12.83 21.71
N ALA A 54 3.88 11.62 21.48
CA ALA A 54 3.72 10.47 22.38
C ALA A 54 4.38 10.67 23.76
N LEU A 55 5.29 11.65 23.91
CA LEU A 55 5.81 12.07 25.22
C LEU A 55 4.72 12.70 26.11
N ILE A 56 3.58 13.10 25.56
CA ILE A 56 2.41 13.50 26.34
C ILE A 56 1.60 12.22 26.63
N PRO A 57 1.61 11.71 27.87
CA PRO A 57 0.96 10.44 28.20
C PRO A 57 -0.53 10.48 27.89
N PHE A 58 -1.07 9.33 27.46
CA PHE A 58 -2.46 9.12 27.04
C PHE A 58 -2.88 9.94 25.80
N VAL A 59 -2.76 11.26 25.82
CA VAL A 59 -3.16 12.14 24.71
C VAL A 59 -2.36 11.84 23.45
N GLY A 60 -1.04 11.76 23.55
CA GLY A 60 -0.17 11.50 22.41
C GLY A 60 -0.38 10.09 21.82
N LEU A 61 -0.54 9.09 22.70
CA LEU A 61 -0.79 7.72 22.29
C LEU A 61 -2.17 7.58 21.62
N ILE A 62 -3.23 8.15 22.21
CA ILE A 62 -4.58 8.10 21.64
C ILE A 62 -4.63 8.86 20.32
N ALA A 63 -4.08 10.07 20.26
CA ALA A 63 -4.02 10.85 19.04
C ALA A 63 -3.28 10.09 17.93
N TYR A 64 -2.14 9.46 18.27
CA TYR A 64 -1.42 8.62 17.32
C TYR A 64 -2.26 7.43 16.86
N LEU A 65 -2.89 6.67 17.76
CA LEU A 65 -3.70 5.50 17.41
C LEU A 65 -4.88 5.86 16.49
N VAL A 66 -5.48 7.04 16.65
CA VAL A 66 -6.56 7.54 15.80
C VAL A 66 -6.06 8.00 14.42
N MET A 67 -4.93 8.70 14.38
CA MET A 67 -4.37 9.27 13.14
C MET A 67 -3.42 8.31 12.40
N ARG A 68 -3.12 7.15 13.00
CA ARG A 68 -2.23 6.13 12.45
C ARG A 68 -2.72 5.72 11.06
N PRO A 69 -1.90 5.84 10.00
CA PRO A 69 -2.27 5.38 8.66
C PRO A 69 -2.69 3.91 8.70
N GLY A 70 -3.65 3.47 7.90
CA GLY A 70 -4.13 2.07 7.93
C GLY A 70 -3.10 1.05 7.40
N MET A 71 -2.34 1.42 6.36
CA MET A 71 -1.41 0.53 5.64
C MET A 71 0.05 0.86 5.94
N TYR A 72 0.94 -0.13 5.85
CA TYR A 72 2.39 0.12 5.85
C TYR A 72 2.84 0.67 4.50
N ALA A 73 4.02 1.30 4.48
CA ALA A 73 4.58 1.83 3.23
C ALA A 73 4.89 0.70 2.22
N SER A 74 5.37 -0.45 2.71
CA SER A 74 5.61 -1.65 1.90
C SER A 74 4.36 -2.13 1.19
N ASP A 75 3.24 -2.21 1.90
CA ASP A 75 2.00 -2.76 1.36
C ASP A 75 1.44 -1.87 0.25
N ARG A 76 1.64 -0.55 0.35
CA ARG A 76 1.24 0.40 -0.70
C ARG A 76 2.06 0.19 -1.97
N GLU A 77 3.36 0.00 -1.83
CA GLU A 77 4.25 -0.25 -2.96
C GLU A 77 3.89 -1.58 -3.66
N GLU A 78 3.60 -2.63 -2.90
CA GLU A 78 3.13 -3.91 -3.46
C GLU A 78 1.81 -3.74 -4.21
N GLN A 79 0.83 -3.02 -3.64
CA GLN A 79 -0.46 -2.75 -4.28
C GLN A 79 -0.29 -1.94 -5.57
N GLU A 80 0.55 -0.91 -5.58
CA GLU A 80 0.86 -0.10 -6.77
C GLU A 80 1.47 -0.97 -7.88
N LEU A 81 2.41 -1.85 -7.52
CA LEU A 81 3.02 -2.76 -8.47
C LEU A 81 2.01 -3.77 -9.04
N GLU A 82 1.15 -4.35 -8.18
CA GLU A 82 0.10 -5.28 -8.60
C GLU A 82 -0.90 -4.60 -9.55
N MET A 83 -1.33 -3.38 -9.23
CA MET A 83 -2.20 -2.58 -10.09
C MET A 83 -1.53 -2.30 -11.45
N ALA A 84 -0.27 -1.88 -11.46
CA ALA A 84 0.48 -1.62 -12.70
C ALA A 84 0.64 -2.88 -13.57
N LEU A 85 0.86 -4.05 -12.96
CA LEU A 85 0.91 -5.33 -13.68
C LEU A 85 -0.44 -5.69 -14.28
N ARG A 86 -1.52 -5.51 -13.52
CA ARG A 86 -2.90 -5.77 -13.98
C ARG A 86 -3.29 -4.85 -15.13
N GLU A 87 -2.93 -3.56 -15.06
CA GLU A 87 -3.15 -2.61 -16.16
C GLU A 87 -2.41 -3.05 -17.43
N ARG A 88 -1.16 -3.51 -17.33
CA ARG A 88 -0.41 -4.04 -18.48
C ARG A 88 -1.08 -5.27 -19.09
N GLN A 89 -1.62 -6.17 -18.26
CA GLN A 89 -2.37 -7.34 -18.72
C GLN A 89 -3.66 -6.91 -19.43
N LEU A 90 -4.43 -5.99 -18.85
CA LEU A 90 -5.65 -5.45 -19.47
C LEU A 90 -5.36 -4.73 -20.78
N ALA A 91 -4.23 -4.02 -20.87
CA ALA A 91 -3.80 -3.37 -22.10
C ALA A 91 -3.52 -4.38 -23.24
N GLN A 92 -3.38 -5.69 -22.97
CA GLN A 92 -3.29 -6.73 -24.01
C GLN A 92 -4.65 -7.09 -24.63
N TYR A 93 -5.74 -6.58 -24.08
CA TYR A 93 -7.09 -6.78 -24.58
C TYR A 93 -7.64 -5.46 -25.12
N GLY A 94 -8.45 -5.53 -26.17
CA GLY A 94 -9.24 -4.43 -26.69
C GLY A 94 -10.70 -4.86 -26.84
N ASN A 95 -11.55 -3.95 -27.31
CA ASN A 95 -12.95 -4.24 -27.56
C ASN A 95 -13.23 -4.19 -29.07
N CYS A 96 -14.08 -5.09 -29.55
CA CYS A 96 -14.56 -5.03 -30.92
C CYS A 96 -15.43 -3.78 -31.14
N PRO A 97 -15.20 -2.96 -32.18
CA PRO A 97 -15.98 -1.74 -32.44
C PRO A 97 -17.43 -2.01 -32.87
N ASN A 98 -17.74 -3.23 -33.31
CA ASN A 98 -19.09 -3.60 -33.76
C ASN A 98 -19.94 -4.20 -32.63
N CYS A 99 -19.44 -5.23 -31.93
CA CYS A 99 -20.21 -5.96 -30.92
C CYS A 99 -19.77 -5.72 -29.46
N GLY A 100 -18.69 -4.96 -29.22
CA GLY A 100 -18.20 -4.64 -27.88
C GLY A 100 -17.46 -5.77 -27.14
N THR A 101 -17.42 -6.98 -27.70
CA THR A 101 -16.73 -8.14 -27.10
C THR A 101 -15.24 -7.87 -26.89
N THR A 102 -14.72 -8.31 -25.75
CA THR A 102 -13.29 -8.26 -25.42
C THR A 102 -12.50 -9.22 -26.31
N ILE A 103 -11.44 -8.71 -26.94
CA ILE A 103 -10.60 -9.43 -27.91
C ILE A 103 -9.12 -9.22 -27.57
N GLU A 104 -8.31 -10.26 -27.76
CA GLU A 104 -6.86 -10.19 -27.57
C GLU A 104 -6.19 -9.34 -28.67
N LYS A 105 -5.00 -8.82 -28.36
CA LYS A 105 -4.20 -8.00 -29.29
C LYS A 105 -3.84 -8.70 -30.60
N ASP A 106 -3.82 -10.02 -30.64
CA ASP A 106 -3.40 -10.79 -31.82
C ASP A 106 -4.56 -11.17 -32.75
N PHE A 107 -5.81 -10.87 -32.37
CA PHE A 107 -6.98 -11.27 -33.14
C PHE A 107 -7.15 -10.36 -34.38
N ILE A 108 -7.28 -10.98 -35.54
CA ILE A 108 -7.52 -10.28 -36.83
C ILE A 108 -9.02 -10.08 -37.06
N VAL A 109 -9.83 -11.04 -36.62
CA VAL A 109 -11.30 -11.07 -36.79
C VAL A 109 -11.94 -11.36 -35.44
N CYS A 110 -13.07 -10.70 -35.15
CA CYS A 110 -13.84 -10.97 -33.95
C CYS A 110 -14.50 -12.36 -34.03
N PRO A 111 -14.33 -13.25 -33.04
CA PRO A 111 -14.90 -14.59 -33.07
C PRO A 111 -16.43 -14.62 -32.91
N VAL A 112 -17.05 -13.51 -32.47
CA VAL A 112 -18.50 -13.43 -32.21
C VAL A 112 -19.25 -12.84 -33.41
N CYS A 113 -18.80 -11.69 -33.92
CA CYS A 113 -19.50 -10.95 -34.97
C CYS A 113 -18.82 -11.00 -36.35
N ASN A 114 -17.71 -11.73 -36.49
CA ASN A 114 -16.93 -11.85 -37.72
C ASN A 114 -16.43 -10.52 -38.33
N THR A 115 -16.43 -9.44 -37.55
CA THR A 115 -15.93 -8.14 -37.99
C THR A 115 -14.39 -8.15 -37.97
N GLN A 116 -13.76 -7.63 -39.03
CA GLN A 116 -12.31 -7.45 -39.07
C GLN A 116 -11.91 -6.33 -38.12
N VAL A 117 -11.08 -6.64 -37.13
CA VAL A 117 -10.70 -5.73 -36.04
C VAL A 117 -9.28 -5.19 -36.20
N ARG A 118 -8.44 -5.85 -37.01
CA ARG A 118 -7.06 -5.42 -37.30
C ARG A 118 -6.71 -5.66 -38.77
N ASN A 119 -5.84 -4.79 -39.28
CA ASN A 119 -5.25 -4.95 -40.60
C ASN A 119 -4.09 -5.96 -40.54
N VAL A 120 -3.84 -6.64 -41.65
CA VAL A 120 -2.71 -7.58 -41.80
C VAL A 120 -1.72 -7.04 -42.82
N CYS A 121 -0.43 -7.33 -42.63
CA CYS A 121 0.58 -6.93 -43.60
C CYS A 121 0.38 -7.68 -44.93
N PRO A 122 0.36 -7.00 -46.09
CA PRO A 122 0.19 -7.66 -47.39
C PRO A 122 1.37 -8.60 -47.73
N THR A 123 2.57 -8.33 -47.21
CA THR A 123 3.77 -9.13 -47.47
C THR A 123 3.89 -10.33 -46.54
N CYS A 124 3.87 -10.10 -45.21
CA CYS A 124 4.16 -11.16 -44.23
C CYS A 124 2.93 -11.73 -43.53
N LYS A 125 1.72 -11.23 -43.85
CA LYS A 125 0.42 -11.67 -43.32
C LYS A 125 0.27 -11.63 -41.79
N LYS A 126 1.18 -10.94 -41.08
CA LYS A 126 1.09 -10.75 -39.63
C LYS A 126 0.10 -9.62 -39.29
N PRO A 127 -0.61 -9.70 -38.15
CA PRO A 127 -1.49 -8.63 -37.67
C PRO A 127 -0.69 -7.34 -37.40
N LEU A 128 -1.33 -6.21 -37.66
CA LEU A 128 -0.76 -4.86 -37.51
C LEU A 128 -1.72 -4.00 -36.68
N GLU A 129 -1.16 -3.07 -35.91
CA GLU A 129 -1.96 -2.05 -35.22
C GLU A 129 -2.31 -0.91 -36.17
N ALA A 130 -3.52 -0.34 -36.02
CA ALA A 130 -4.06 0.66 -36.94
C ALA A 130 -3.22 1.95 -37.05
N HIS A 131 -2.37 2.24 -36.06
CA HIS A 131 -1.53 3.45 -36.04
C HIS A 131 -0.10 3.21 -36.59
N TRP A 132 0.25 1.99 -36.99
CA TRP A 132 1.60 1.68 -37.48
C TRP A 132 1.75 1.98 -38.98
N LYS A 133 2.74 2.80 -39.33
CA LYS A 133 3.09 3.13 -40.73
C LYS A 133 4.04 2.13 -41.38
N VAL A 134 4.73 1.30 -40.59
CA VAL A 134 5.72 0.34 -41.06
C VAL A 134 5.55 -0.97 -40.30
N CYS A 135 5.57 -2.10 -41.02
CA CYS A 135 5.51 -3.42 -40.40
C CYS A 135 6.81 -3.73 -39.64
N PRO A 136 6.78 -4.02 -38.32
CA PRO A 136 7.99 -4.29 -37.54
C PRO A 136 8.66 -5.63 -37.91
N TYR A 137 7.94 -6.54 -38.57
CA TYR A 137 8.45 -7.87 -38.89
C TYR A 137 9.16 -7.95 -40.24
N CYS A 138 8.67 -7.21 -41.25
CA CYS A 138 9.21 -7.28 -42.62
C CYS A 138 9.60 -5.91 -43.19
N ARG A 139 9.44 -4.82 -42.43
CA ARG A 139 9.79 -3.45 -42.82
C ARG A 139 9.00 -2.87 -44.00
N THR A 140 7.97 -3.56 -44.49
CA THR A 140 7.06 -3.02 -45.51
C THR A 140 6.33 -1.78 -44.98
N HIS A 141 6.30 -0.70 -45.76
CA HIS A 141 5.54 0.51 -45.44
C HIS A 141 4.05 0.26 -45.72
N ILE A 142 3.20 0.60 -44.76
CA ILE A 142 1.75 0.39 -44.79
C ILE A 142 1.15 1.79 -44.93
N GLN A 143 0.43 2.03 -46.03
CA GLN A 143 -0.01 3.37 -46.45
C GLN A 143 -1.34 3.75 -45.79
#